data_AF-A0A3A4P3M3-F1
#
_entry.id   AF-A0A3A4P3M3-F1
#
_cell.length_a   1.000
_cell.length_b   1.000
_cell.length_c   1.000
_cell.angle_alpha   90.00
_cell.angle_beta   90.00
_cell.angle_gamma   90.00
#
_symmetry.space_group_name_H-M   'P 1'
#
loop_
_entity.id
_entity.type
_entity.pdbx_description
1 polymer ?
#
loop_
_entity_poly.entity_id
_entity_poly.type
_entity_poly.pdbx_seq_one_letter_code
_entity_poly.pdbx_strand_id
1 'polypeptide(L)'
;MQAIRSSRVFPLGSKLWPSDDSSHRIRRHEHIEKMKLLKCGTDGLKSATRRFAARVLFVSGATGIYRRLALRNRAVVLMYHRVMPWKEGKSSVFEGMQVDPITFELQMAYLRKHFNLLALDDLRRHLRNRTPFPPNSCLVTFDDGWKDNFTQAYPVLNRYEVPAVVFLSVGHIGTGKRFWQERIFKALKNIRDVADGDGVLPDGCRDLPTGIKVEDIAGWPQDMFRLRAREYIHSLKDFPLHRIEPIADAIVACAEMNGSSANEGDSFLSWEEVEEMSRGGIDFGSHGMSHEILTHLTGDGVRKEVVESKRIIEEKIRKKVYAFSYPNGNYDPMAQECLEESGYDIAFGTCRGFTAPGDDPMELKRVNLHEDMTREVPMFLSSILGMI
;
A
#
# COMPACT_ATOMS: atom_id res chain seq x y z
N MET A 1 -24.07 -43.77 -3.58
CA MET A 1 -23.26 -44.40 -2.52
C MET A 1 -21.86 -44.62 -3.09
N GLN A 2 -20.99 -43.63 -3.26
CA GLN A 2 -20.33 -42.74 -2.29
C GLN A 2 -19.44 -43.48 -1.27
N ALA A 3 -18.12 -43.41 -1.50
CA ALA A 3 -17.09 -43.39 -0.47
C ALA A 3 -15.83 -42.75 -1.10
N ILE A 4 -15.73 -41.42 -0.99
CA ILE A 4 -14.52 -40.65 -1.33
C ILE A 4 -13.65 -40.60 -0.08
N ARG A 5 -12.36 -40.92 -0.26
CA ARG A 5 -11.32 -41.02 0.75
C ARG A 5 -11.07 -39.67 1.45
N SER A 6 -10.90 -39.74 2.77
CA SER A 6 -10.49 -38.61 3.61
C SER A 6 -9.05 -38.19 3.35
N SER A 7 -8.85 -36.90 3.09
CA SER A 7 -7.54 -36.25 3.15
C SER A 7 -7.23 -35.85 4.60
N ARG A 8 -6.11 -36.35 5.12
CA ARG A 8 -5.63 -36.10 6.48
C ARG A 8 -5.22 -34.63 6.64
N VAL A 9 -5.87 -33.94 7.57
CA VAL A 9 -5.41 -32.66 8.12
C VAL A 9 -4.25 -32.97 9.09
N PHE A 10 -3.09 -32.35 8.89
CA PHE A 10 -1.95 -32.46 9.80
C PHE A 10 -2.24 -31.67 11.08
N PRO A 11 -2.03 -32.24 12.29
CA PRO A 11 -2.18 -31.49 13.53
C PRO A 11 -0.92 -30.65 13.77
N LEU A 12 -0.99 -29.34 13.48
CA LEU A 12 0.00 -28.38 13.96
C LEU A 12 -0.27 -28.13 15.46
N GLY A 13 0.64 -28.61 16.30
CA GLY A 13 0.50 -28.60 17.76
C GLY A 13 0.44 -27.20 18.38
N SER A 14 -0.30 -27.13 19.49
CA SER A 14 -0.60 -25.98 20.36
C SER A 14 0.59 -25.29 21.07
N LYS A 15 1.83 -25.48 20.59
CA LYS A 15 3.05 -24.98 21.27
C LYS A 15 3.55 -23.61 20.79
N LEU A 16 2.80 -22.89 19.97
CA LEU A 16 3.23 -21.62 19.34
C LEU A 16 2.70 -20.35 20.02
N TRP A 17 1.99 -20.44 21.16
CA TRP A 17 1.38 -19.25 21.79
C TRP A 17 1.37 -19.30 23.34
N PRO A 18 1.59 -18.18 24.06
CA PRO A 18 1.41 -18.11 25.52
C PRO A 18 -0.09 -18.18 25.90
N SER A 19 -0.44 -18.98 26.90
CA SER A 19 -1.81 -19.17 27.40
C SER A 19 -2.45 -17.89 27.96
N ASP A 20 -3.72 -17.62 27.59
CA ASP A 20 -4.51 -16.39 27.84
C ASP A 20 -5.32 -16.43 29.15
N ASP A 21 -5.46 -15.28 29.83
CA ASP A 21 -6.45 -15.01 30.90
C ASP A 21 -7.53 -14.08 30.35
N SER A 22 -8.71 -14.65 30.10
CA SER A 22 -9.83 -14.05 29.37
C SER A 22 -10.66 -13.05 30.18
N SER A 23 -10.48 -12.98 31.51
CA SER A 23 -11.29 -12.15 32.40
C SER A 23 -10.89 -10.67 32.41
N HIS A 24 -9.61 -10.38 32.13
CA HIS A 24 -9.06 -9.02 32.11
C HIS A 24 -9.37 -8.24 30.81
N ARG A 25 -9.69 -8.94 29.71
CA ARG A 25 -9.95 -8.34 28.38
C ARG A 25 -11.33 -7.69 28.25
N ILE A 26 -12.33 -8.17 28.98
CA ILE A 26 -13.73 -7.68 28.90
C ILE A 26 -13.88 -6.32 29.60
N ARG A 27 -13.25 -6.09 30.76
CA ARG A 27 -13.29 -4.76 31.42
C ARG A 27 -12.48 -3.68 30.70
N ARG A 28 -11.49 -4.06 29.89
CA ARG A 28 -10.76 -3.15 28.99
C ARG A 28 -11.64 -2.67 27.82
N HIS A 29 -12.62 -3.48 27.39
CA HIS A 29 -13.46 -3.19 26.23
C HIS A 29 -14.39 -2.00 26.43
N GLU A 30 -15.14 -1.95 27.53
CA GLU A 30 -16.07 -0.83 27.82
C GLU A 30 -15.34 0.51 28.00
N HIS A 31 -14.13 0.47 28.55
CA HIS A 31 -13.29 1.66 28.73
C HIS A 31 -12.71 2.17 27.38
N ILE A 32 -12.39 1.25 26.47
CA ILE A 32 -11.93 1.59 25.11
C ILE A 32 -13.07 2.18 24.26
N GLU A 33 -14.31 1.71 24.40
CA GLU A 33 -15.47 2.27 23.67
C GLU A 33 -15.79 3.71 24.07
N LYS A 34 -15.83 4.03 25.38
CA LYS A 34 -16.01 5.42 25.84
C LYS A 34 -14.88 6.32 25.35
N MET A 35 -13.63 5.84 25.36
CA MET A 35 -12.50 6.60 24.80
C MET A 35 -12.57 6.76 23.27
N LYS A 36 -13.21 5.84 22.54
CA LYS A 36 -13.33 5.88 21.06
C LYS A 36 -14.43 6.82 20.57
N LEU A 37 -15.58 6.90 21.25
CA LEU A 37 -16.62 7.91 20.95
C LEU A 37 -16.09 9.34 21.18
N LEU A 38 -15.30 9.52 22.25
CA LEU A 38 -14.54 10.76 22.49
C LEU A 38 -13.49 11.00 21.40
N LYS A 39 -12.73 9.97 20.97
CA LYS A 39 -11.74 10.10 19.87
C LYS A 39 -12.38 10.45 18.53
N CYS A 40 -13.47 9.80 18.12
CA CYS A 40 -14.18 10.07 16.87
C CYS A 40 -14.67 11.53 16.78
N GLY A 41 -15.23 12.07 17.87
CA GLY A 41 -15.57 13.49 17.96
C GLY A 41 -14.34 14.41 17.87
N THR A 42 -13.21 14.04 18.50
CA THR A 42 -11.97 14.82 18.42
C THR A 42 -11.26 14.71 17.07
N ASP A 43 -11.37 13.59 16.36
CA ASP A 43 -10.71 13.36 15.08
C ASP A 43 -11.43 14.11 13.95
N GLY A 44 -12.76 14.17 13.99
CA GLY A 44 -13.55 15.06 13.13
C GLY A 44 -13.23 16.54 13.34
N LEU A 45 -13.10 16.98 14.60
CA LEU A 45 -12.73 18.35 14.94
C LEU A 45 -11.28 18.69 14.53
N LYS A 46 -10.33 17.76 14.71
CA LYS A 46 -8.94 17.91 14.24
C LYS A 46 -8.88 17.99 12.72
N SER A 47 -9.63 17.15 12.01
CA SER A 47 -9.73 17.16 10.55
C SER A 47 -10.33 18.48 10.03
N ALA A 48 -11.39 18.98 10.66
CA ALA A 48 -11.98 20.28 10.33
C ALA A 48 -10.99 21.44 10.56
N THR A 49 -10.29 21.43 11.70
CA THR A 49 -9.27 22.44 12.03
C THR A 49 -8.12 22.44 11.03
N ARG A 50 -7.61 21.26 10.65
CA ARG A 50 -6.55 21.12 9.62
C ARG A 50 -7.00 21.67 8.27
N ARG A 51 -8.22 21.33 7.84
CA ARG A 51 -8.79 21.86 6.58
C ARG A 51 -8.92 23.37 6.59
N PHE A 52 -9.40 23.94 7.70
CA PHE A 52 -9.50 25.39 7.84
C PHE A 52 -8.11 26.05 7.76
N ALA A 53 -7.12 25.54 8.52
CA ALA A 53 -5.76 26.06 8.48
C ALA A 53 -5.14 25.97 7.07
N ALA A 54 -5.29 24.84 6.38
CA ALA A 54 -4.80 24.65 5.01
C ALA A 54 -5.40 25.68 4.04
N ARG A 55 -6.72 25.94 4.14
CA ARG A 55 -7.40 26.95 3.32
C ARG A 55 -6.90 28.36 3.60
N VAL A 56 -6.71 28.74 4.87
CA VAL A 56 -6.17 30.05 5.25
C VAL A 56 -4.76 30.25 4.69
N LEU A 57 -3.88 29.25 4.84
CA LEU A 57 -2.52 29.28 4.29
C LEU A 57 -2.52 29.38 2.75
N PHE A 58 -3.45 28.67 2.10
CA PHE A 58 -3.57 28.67 0.65
C PHE A 58 -4.08 30.01 0.10
N VAL A 59 -5.19 30.53 0.64
CA VAL A 59 -5.83 31.77 0.16
C VAL A 59 -4.96 33.00 0.47
N SER A 60 -4.22 32.99 1.58
CA SER A 60 -3.25 34.06 1.88
C SER A 60 -2.02 34.07 0.97
N GLY A 61 -1.81 33.03 0.15
CA GLY A 61 -0.62 32.87 -0.69
C GLY A 61 0.62 32.37 0.06
N ALA A 62 0.54 32.21 1.40
CA ALA A 62 1.64 31.73 2.23
C ALA A 62 2.13 30.35 1.78
N THR A 63 1.22 29.44 1.40
CA THR A 63 1.61 28.11 0.89
C THR A 63 2.40 28.21 -0.43
N GLY A 64 2.06 29.15 -1.30
CA GLY A 64 2.78 29.37 -2.56
C GLY A 64 4.20 29.92 -2.36
N ILE A 65 4.38 30.81 -1.38
CA ILE A 65 5.69 31.33 -0.98
C ILE A 65 6.53 30.22 -0.36
N TYR A 66 5.95 29.49 0.61
CA TYR A 66 6.64 28.39 1.27
C TYR A 66 7.06 27.31 0.26
N ARG A 67 6.19 26.93 -0.69
CA ARG A 67 6.53 25.98 -1.77
C ARG A 67 7.80 26.39 -2.51
N ARG A 68 7.90 27.65 -2.94
CA ARG A 68 9.04 28.16 -3.71
C ARG A 68 10.34 28.11 -2.91
N LEU A 69 10.26 28.33 -1.59
CA LEU A 69 11.41 28.27 -0.69
C LEU A 69 11.81 26.83 -0.36
N ALA A 70 10.83 26.00 0.02
CA ALA A 70 11.01 24.61 0.43
C ALA A 70 11.53 23.72 -0.71
N LEU A 71 11.05 23.97 -1.93
CA LEU A 71 11.45 23.25 -3.15
C LEU A 71 12.45 24.04 -4.01
N ARG A 72 13.21 24.95 -3.40
CA ARG A 72 14.37 25.56 -4.05
C ARG A 72 15.49 24.52 -4.13
N ASN A 73 15.85 24.11 -5.35
CA ASN A 73 16.89 23.12 -5.62
C ASN A 73 16.59 21.71 -5.05
N ARG A 74 15.32 21.41 -4.74
CA ARG A 74 14.85 20.13 -4.19
C ARG A 74 13.64 19.63 -4.97
N ALA A 75 13.42 18.32 -4.94
CA ALA A 75 12.25 17.67 -5.49
C ALA A 75 11.36 17.09 -4.38
N VAL A 76 10.06 17.10 -4.60
CA VAL A 76 9.12 16.27 -3.83
C VAL A 76 8.78 15.03 -4.64
N VAL A 77 8.76 13.86 -4.01
CA VAL A 77 8.33 12.61 -4.65
C VAL A 77 7.01 12.20 -4.02
N LEU A 78 5.99 12.02 -4.84
CA LEU A 78 4.64 11.66 -4.42
C LEU A 78 4.44 10.16 -4.54
N MET A 79 3.90 9.53 -3.50
CA MET A 79 3.63 8.10 -3.46
C MET A 79 2.12 7.87 -3.43
N TYR A 80 1.59 7.34 -4.51
CA TYR A 80 0.23 6.82 -4.63
C TYR A 80 0.26 5.28 -4.61
N HIS A 81 -0.89 4.66 -4.39
CA HIS A 81 -1.03 3.20 -4.58
C HIS A 81 -2.28 2.92 -5.43
N ARG A 82 -3.46 3.30 -4.92
CA ARG A 82 -4.75 3.07 -5.57
C ARG A 82 -5.39 4.37 -6.04
N VAL A 83 -5.92 4.38 -7.26
CA VAL A 83 -6.79 5.44 -7.80
C VAL A 83 -8.14 4.83 -8.14
N MET A 84 -9.07 4.82 -7.20
CA MET A 84 -10.35 4.11 -7.35
C MET A 84 -11.45 4.79 -6.53
N PRO A 85 -12.74 4.62 -6.90
CA PRO A 85 -13.84 5.33 -6.25
C PRO A 85 -13.80 5.19 -4.74
N TRP A 86 -13.73 6.32 -4.04
CA TRP A 86 -13.59 6.37 -2.60
C TRP A 86 -14.92 6.64 -1.91
N LYS A 87 -15.17 5.93 -0.81
CA LYS A 87 -16.35 6.13 0.04
C LYS A 87 -15.93 6.23 1.49
N GLU A 88 -16.32 7.32 2.12
CA GLU A 88 -16.04 7.60 3.53
C GLU A 88 -16.55 6.45 4.42
N GLY A 89 -15.68 5.99 5.34
CA GLY A 89 -15.97 4.85 6.21
C GLY A 89 -16.14 3.50 5.48
N LYS A 90 -15.89 3.45 4.17
CA LYS A 90 -15.96 2.24 3.32
C LYS A 90 -14.68 1.95 2.54
N SER A 91 -13.56 2.49 3.01
CA SER A 91 -12.24 2.17 2.47
C SER A 91 -12.00 0.65 2.41
N SER A 92 -11.23 0.23 1.42
CA SER A 92 -10.64 -1.11 1.36
C SER A 92 -9.80 -1.40 2.61
N VAL A 93 -9.27 -2.63 2.71
CA VAL A 93 -8.29 -3.06 3.75
C VAL A 93 -7.12 -2.07 3.92
N PHE A 94 -6.93 -1.22 2.93
CA PHE A 94 -5.84 -0.31 2.70
C PHE A 94 -6.22 1.16 2.97
N GLU A 95 -6.80 1.42 4.15
CA GLU A 95 -6.92 2.80 4.64
C GLU A 95 -5.57 3.52 4.54
N GLY A 96 -5.57 4.72 3.98
CA GLY A 96 -4.35 5.50 3.78
C GLY A 96 -3.58 5.22 2.48
N MET A 97 -4.15 4.47 1.52
CA MET A 97 -3.49 4.18 0.23
C MET A 97 -4.34 4.49 -1.02
N GLN A 98 -5.57 4.94 -0.82
CA GLN A 98 -6.55 5.19 -1.89
C GLN A 98 -6.79 6.67 -2.11
N VAL A 99 -6.85 7.10 -3.37
CA VAL A 99 -7.30 8.42 -3.82
C VAL A 99 -8.46 8.24 -4.81
N ASP A 100 -9.48 9.10 -4.72
CA ASP A 100 -10.60 9.08 -5.66
C ASP A 100 -10.16 9.57 -7.05
N PRO A 101 -10.65 9.00 -8.18
CA PRO A 101 -10.26 9.45 -9.52
C PRO A 101 -10.48 10.95 -9.76
N ILE A 102 -11.55 11.54 -9.20
CA ILE A 102 -11.83 12.98 -9.33
C ILE A 102 -10.76 13.79 -8.58
N THR A 103 -10.42 13.36 -7.37
CA THR A 103 -9.37 13.96 -6.56
C THR A 103 -8.00 13.84 -7.24
N PHE A 104 -7.68 12.67 -7.79
CA PHE A 104 -6.44 12.43 -8.52
C PHE A 104 -6.31 13.34 -9.75
N GLU A 105 -7.37 13.48 -10.55
CA GLU A 105 -7.40 14.39 -11.70
C GLU A 105 -7.17 15.85 -11.29
N LEU A 106 -7.83 16.30 -10.22
CA LEU A 106 -7.62 17.64 -9.66
C LEU A 106 -6.16 17.86 -9.22
N GLN A 107 -5.53 16.85 -8.63
CA GLN A 107 -4.12 16.90 -8.22
C GLN A 107 -3.19 16.98 -9.43
N MET A 108 -3.40 16.13 -10.45
CA MET A 108 -2.58 16.13 -11.67
C MET A 108 -2.68 17.45 -12.44
N ALA A 109 -3.89 17.99 -12.59
CA ALA A 109 -4.12 19.30 -13.19
C ALA A 109 -3.38 20.41 -12.44
N TYR A 110 -3.41 20.38 -11.10
CA TYR A 110 -2.70 21.35 -10.28
C TYR A 110 -1.17 21.22 -10.42
N LEU A 111 -0.65 19.99 -10.38
CA LEU A 111 0.79 19.74 -10.53
C LEU A 111 1.30 20.23 -11.89
N ARG A 112 0.61 19.88 -12.99
CA ARG A 112 0.97 20.31 -14.35
C ARG A 112 1.06 21.83 -14.48
N LYS A 113 0.18 22.57 -13.78
CA LYS A 113 0.17 24.04 -13.81
C LYS A 113 1.25 24.70 -12.96
N HIS A 114 1.74 24.03 -11.90
CA HIS A 114 2.48 24.69 -10.83
C HIS A 114 3.82 24.06 -10.45
N PHE A 115 4.16 22.90 -11.02
CA PHE A 115 5.38 22.15 -10.72
C PHE A 115 6.16 21.85 -12.00
N ASN A 116 7.47 21.69 -11.85
CA ASN A 116 8.32 21.07 -12.86
C ASN A 116 8.24 19.56 -12.65
N LEU A 117 7.48 18.89 -13.52
CA LEU A 117 7.28 17.44 -13.43
C LEU A 117 8.52 16.72 -13.96
N LEU A 118 9.11 15.86 -13.14
CA LEU A 118 10.31 15.11 -13.46
C LEU A 118 9.94 13.74 -14.02
N ALA A 119 10.63 13.31 -15.09
CA ALA A 119 10.73 11.89 -15.40
C ALA A 119 11.69 11.20 -14.41
N LEU A 120 11.65 9.87 -14.34
CA LEU A 120 12.52 9.13 -13.42
C LEU A 120 14.01 9.35 -13.72
N ASP A 121 14.38 9.42 -15.00
CA ASP A 121 15.76 9.70 -15.40
C ASP A 121 16.21 11.11 -15.02
N ASP A 122 15.32 12.11 -15.01
CA ASP A 122 15.66 13.46 -14.56
C ASP A 122 16.07 13.45 -13.09
N LEU A 123 15.27 12.78 -12.25
CA LEU A 123 15.57 12.63 -10.82
C LEU A 123 16.95 11.97 -10.63
N ARG A 124 17.18 10.84 -11.32
CA ARG A 124 18.45 10.11 -11.29
C ARG A 124 19.63 10.98 -11.71
N ARG A 125 19.53 11.71 -12.81
CA ARG A 125 20.61 12.56 -13.32
C ARG A 125 20.97 13.68 -12.35
N HIS A 126 19.97 14.31 -11.73
CA HIS A 126 20.21 15.36 -10.74
C HIS A 126 20.93 14.84 -9.50
N LEU A 127 20.52 13.68 -8.98
CA LEU A 127 21.17 13.01 -7.84
C LEU A 127 22.61 12.62 -8.20
N ARG A 128 22.79 11.87 -9.30
CA ARG A 128 24.11 11.37 -9.73
C ARG A 128 25.10 12.50 -9.97
N ASN A 129 24.66 13.56 -10.65
CA ASN A 129 25.53 14.68 -11.00
C ASN A 129 25.63 15.73 -9.87
N ARG A 130 24.91 15.54 -8.75
CA ARG A 130 24.79 16.50 -7.64
C ARG A 130 24.41 17.91 -8.11
N THR A 131 23.50 18.00 -9.08
CA THR A 131 23.06 19.28 -9.66
C THR A 131 21.72 19.73 -9.07
N PRO A 132 21.53 21.04 -8.81
CA PRO A 132 20.26 21.56 -8.32
C PRO A 132 19.05 21.15 -9.16
N PHE A 133 17.97 20.72 -8.50
CA PHE A 133 16.69 20.49 -9.17
C PHE A 133 16.06 21.81 -9.63
N PRO A 134 15.30 21.83 -10.74
CA PRO A 134 14.43 22.95 -11.09
C PRO A 134 13.51 23.35 -9.92
N PRO A 135 13.18 24.64 -9.72
CA PRO A 135 12.30 25.05 -8.64
C PRO A 135 10.92 24.37 -8.71
N ASN A 136 10.35 23.96 -7.58
CA ASN A 136 9.08 23.22 -7.53
C ASN A 136 9.12 21.90 -8.34
N SER A 137 10.22 21.16 -8.27
CA SER A 137 10.30 19.84 -8.92
C SER A 137 9.42 18.81 -8.22
N CYS A 138 8.75 17.96 -9.00
CA CYS A 138 7.87 16.90 -8.49
C CYS A 138 7.99 15.63 -9.34
N LEU A 139 8.12 14.47 -8.70
CA LEU A 139 7.98 13.15 -9.34
C LEU A 139 6.72 12.46 -8.80
N VAL A 140 5.93 11.85 -9.69
CA VAL A 140 4.76 11.05 -9.33
C VAL A 140 5.12 9.56 -9.39
N THR A 141 4.85 8.83 -8.32
CA THR A 141 5.13 7.39 -8.21
C THR A 141 3.91 6.62 -7.70
N PHE A 142 3.80 5.37 -8.13
CA PHE A 142 2.80 4.40 -7.69
C PHE A 142 3.51 3.13 -7.22
N ASP A 143 3.08 2.57 -6.10
CA ASP A 143 3.56 1.27 -5.63
C ASP A 143 2.58 0.14 -5.99
N ASP A 144 3.07 -1.10 -5.86
CA ASP A 144 2.40 -2.39 -6.04
C ASP A 144 2.04 -2.83 -7.47
N GLY A 145 1.64 -1.90 -8.34
CA GLY A 145 1.19 -2.21 -9.71
C GLY A 145 -0.28 -2.64 -9.77
N TRP A 146 -1.16 -1.89 -9.13
CA TRP A 146 -2.60 -2.14 -9.12
C TRP A 146 -3.25 -1.91 -10.48
N LYS A 147 -4.30 -2.66 -10.82
CA LYS A 147 -5.04 -2.52 -12.09
C LYS A 147 -5.61 -1.12 -12.30
N ASP A 148 -5.97 -0.44 -11.22
CA ASP A 148 -6.48 0.94 -11.29
C ASP A 148 -5.41 1.98 -11.66
N ASN A 149 -4.12 1.64 -11.57
CA ASN A 149 -3.05 2.45 -12.17
C ASN A 149 -3.20 2.54 -13.70
N PHE A 150 -3.68 1.47 -14.36
CA PHE A 150 -3.98 1.49 -15.79
C PHE A 150 -5.39 2.02 -16.09
N THR A 151 -6.41 1.52 -15.40
CA THR A 151 -7.80 1.83 -15.78
C THR A 151 -8.27 3.22 -15.35
N GLN A 152 -7.65 3.83 -14.34
CA GLN A 152 -8.05 5.13 -13.78
C GLN A 152 -6.92 6.17 -13.84
N ALA A 153 -5.73 5.84 -13.35
CA ALA A 153 -4.64 6.82 -13.26
C ALA A 153 -4.02 7.13 -14.63
N TYR A 154 -3.73 6.12 -15.44
CA TYR A 154 -3.04 6.26 -16.72
C TYR A 154 -3.73 7.21 -17.72
N PRO A 155 -5.06 7.16 -17.93
CA PRO A 155 -5.76 8.14 -18.77
C PRO A 155 -5.59 9.58 -18.30
N VAL A 156 -5.58 9.81 -16.99
CA VAL A 156 -5.39 11.15 -16.40
C VAL A 156 -3.93 11.60 -16.57
N LEU A 157 -2.96 10.73 -16.29
CA LEU A 157 -1.54 11.03 -16.50
C LEU A 157 -1.26 11.43 -17.96
N ASN A 158 -1.82 10.69 -18.92
CA ASN A 158 -1.70 11.02 -20.34
C ASN A 158 -2.36 12.36 -20.69
N ARG A 159 -3.58 12.62 -20.18
CA ARG A 159 -4.32 13.86 -20.44
C ARG A 159 -3.57 15.10 -19.98
N TYR A 160 -2.87 15.01 -18.85
CA TYR A 160 -2.12 16.12 -18.27
C TYR A 160 -0.61 16.07 -18.56
N GLU A 161 -0.15 15.11 -19.35
CA GLU A 161 1.25 14.90 -19.71
C GLU A 161 2.15 14.84 -18.47
N VAL A 162 1.73 14.05 -17.47
CA VAL A 162 2.45 13.87 -16.20
C VAL A 162 3.32 12.61 -16.30
N PRO A 163 4.66 12.73 -16.32
CA PRO A 163 5.53 11.58 -16.18
C PRO A 163 5.31 10.91 -14.82
N ALA A 164 5.29 9.58 -14.81
CA ALA A 164 5.12 8.81 -13.59
C ALA A 164 5.90 7.50 -13.64
N VAL A 165 6.07 6.90 -12.45
CA VAL A 165 6.72 5.61 -12.26
C VAL A 165 5.77 4.67 -11.55
N VAL A 166 5.70 3.41 -11.99
CA VAL A 166 4.99 2.35 -11.26
C VAL A 166 6.01 1.31 -10.79
N PHE A 167 6.07 1.07 -9.48
CA PHE A 167 6.90 0.02 -8.88
C PHE A 167 6.08 -1.27 -8.79
N LEU A 168 6.56 -2.34 -9.43
CA LEU A 168 5.80 -3.58 -9.59
C LEU A 168 6.14 -4.62 -8.52
N SER A 169 5.13 -5.18 -7.87
CA SER A 169 5.25 -6.46 -7.16
C SER A 169 5.15 -7.59 -8.18
N VAL A 170 6.29 -8.01 -8.73
CA VAL A 170 6.37 -8.79 -9.98
C VAL A 170 5.61 -10.12 -9.93
N GLY A 171 5.61 -10.80 -8.78
CA GLY A 171 4.93 -12.08 -8.56
C GLY A 171 3.40 -12.00 -8.59
N HIS A 172 2.83 -10.80 -8.60
CA HIS A 172 1.38 -10.56 -8.67
C HIS A 172 0.92 -10.16 -10.07
N ILE A 173 1.77 -9.48 -10.84
CA ILE A 173 1.47 -8.97 -12.19
C ILE A 173 1.08 -10.12 -13.13
N GLY A 174 -0.12 -10.02 -13.73
CA GLY A 174 -0.66 -11.00 -14.68
C GLY A 174 -1.05 -12.36 -14.08
N THR A 175 -0.98 -12.54 -12.75
CA THR A 175 -1.26 -13.85 -12.11
C THR A 175 -2.69 -13.98 -11.58
N GLY A 176 -3.40 -12.87 -11.39
CA GLY A 176 -4.70 -12.84 -10.73
C GLY A 176 -4.64 -13.10 -9.21
N LYS A 177 -3.44 -13.27 -8.64
CA LYS A 177 -3.26 -13.40 -7.19
C LYS A 177 -3.49 -12.06 -6.49
N ARG A 178 -4.01 -12.15 -5.27
CA ARG A 178 -4.16 -11.03 -4.33
C ARG A 178 -3.07 -11.08 -3.27
N PHE A 179 -2.74 -9.93 -2.69
CA PHE A 179 -1.94 -9.91 -1.48
C PHE A 179 -2.65 -10.64 -0.33
N TRP A 180 -1.88 -11.25 0.56
CA TRP A 180 -2.40 -12.01 1.70
C TRP A 180 -3.36 -11.19 2.59
N GLN A 181 -3.13 -9.88 2.74
CA GLN A 181 -4.00 -9.00 3.54
C GLN A 181 -5.41 -8.92 2.95
N GLU A 182 -5.52 -8.81 1.63
CA GLU A 182 -6.81 -8.78 0.95
C GLU A 182 -7.52 -10.13 1.05
N ARG A 183 -6.76 -11.22 0.87
CA ARG A 183 -7.26 -12.59 0.97
C ARG A 183 -7.85 -12.84 2.36
N ILE A 184 -7.11 -12.51 3.42
CA ILE A 184 -7.58 -12.62 4.80
C ILE A 184 -8.81 -11.74 5.02
N PHE A 185 -8.78 -10.45 4.65
CA PHE A 185 -9.90 -9.56 4.90
C PHE A 185 -11.19 -10.05 4.23
N LYS A 186 -11.10 -10.46 2.96
CA LYS A 186 -12.26 -10.95 2.20
C LYS A 186 -12.77 -12.28 2.77
N ALA A 187 -11.88 -13.18 3.14
CA ALA A 187 -12.27 -14.43 3.78
C ALA A 187 -12.96 -14.19 5.14
N LEU A 188 -12.42 -13.30 5.99
CA LEU A 188 -13.06 -12.90 7.25
C LEU A 188 -14.44 -12.27 7.01
N LYS A 189 -14.59 -11.47 5.95
CA LYS A 189 -15.86 -10.85 5.59
C LYS A 189 -16.88 -11.91 5.18
N ASN A 190 -16.50 -12.83 4.30
CA ASN A 190 -17.35 -13.93 3.87
C ASN A 190 -17.80 -14.81 5.05
N ILE A 191 -16.88 -15.14 5.96
CA ILE A 191 -17.17 -15.89 7.18
C ILE A 191 -18.24 -15.18 8.03
N ARG A 192 -18.10 -13.87 8.22
CA ARG A 192 -19.07 -13.08 8.99
C ARG A 192 -20.42 -12.98 8.29
N ASP A 193 -20.43 -12.69 6.99
CA ASP A 193 -21.65 -12.56 6.20
C ASP A 193 -22.48 -13.88 6.23
N VAL A 194 -21.80 -15.03 6.31
CA VAL A 194 -22.45 -16.36 6.49
C VAL A 194 -22.99 -16.53 7.91
N ALA A 195 -22.24 -16.13 8.93
CA ALA A 195 -22.65 -16.27 10.33
C ALA A 195 -23.84 -15.36 10.69
N ASP A 196 -23.95 -14.18 10.07
CA ASP A 196 -25.10 -13.27 10.23
C ASP A 196 -26.39 -13.82 9.57
N GLY A 197 -26.29 -14.81 8.66
CA GLY A 197 -27.38 -15.28 7.79
C GLY A 197 -27.99 -16.65 8.14
N ASP A 198 -28.02 -17.07 9.41
CA ASP A 198 -28.42 -18.41 9.87
C ASP A 198 -27.54 -19.56 9.32
N GLY A 199 -26.38 -19.24 8.74
CA GLY A 199 -25.46 -20.20 8.15
C GLY A 199 -24.64 -20.97 9.19
N VAL A 200 -24.55 -22.29 9.04
CA VAL A 200 -23.67 -23.13 9.87
C VAL A 200 -22.22 -22.94 9.42
N LEU A 201 -21.38 -22.42 10.32
CA LEU A 201 -19.95 -22.36 10.11
C LEU A 201 -19.37 -23.78 9.98
N PRO A 202 -18.47 -24.06 9.01
CA PRO A 202 -17.91 -25.41 8.85
C PRO A 202 -17.17 -25.88 10.10
N ASP A 203 -17.36 -27.15 10.48
CA ASP A 203 -16.80 -27.76 11.71
C ASP A 203 -15.26 -27.65 11.83
N GLY A 204 -14.54 -27.44 10.73
CA GLY A 204 -13.08 -27.27 10.68
C GLY A 204 -12.58 -25.85 11.02
N CYS A 205 -13.48 -24.90 11.25
CA CYS A 205 -13.13 -23.49 11.46
C CYS A 205 -13.19 -23.05 12.93
N ARG A 206 -13.35 -23.98 13.88
CA ARG A 206 -13.52 -23.64 15.31
C ARG A 206 -12.30 -22.94 15.91
N ASP A 207 -11.10 -23.28 15.47
CA ASP A 207 -9.85 -22.62 15.85
C ASP A 207 -9.05 -22.30 14.59
N LEU A 208 -8.94 -21.01 14.23
CA LEU A 208 -7.95 -20.62 13.22
C LEU A 208 -6.55 -20.89 13.79
N PRO A 209 -5.52 -21.14 12.94
CA PRO A 209 -4.13 -21.37 13.37
C PRO A 209 -3.47 -20.21 14.15
N THR A 210 -4.25 -19.17 14.48
CA THR A 210 -3.83 -17.89 15.02
C THR A 210 -4.44 -17.56 16.38
N GLY A 211 -5.24 -18.48 16.96
CA GLY A 211 -5.88 -18.29 18.26
C GLY A 211 -7.11 -17.36 18.24
N ILE A 212 -7.55 -16.91 17.06
CA ILE A 212 -8.86 -16.28 16.87
C ILE A 212 -9.87 -17.37 16.55
N LYS A 213 -10.95 -17.44 17.32
CA LYS A 213 -12.06 -18.34 16.99
C LYS A 213 -12.93 -17.70 15.93
N VAL A 214 -13.46 -18.51 15.02
CA VAL A 214 -14.41 -18.00 14.03
C VAL A 214 -15.70 -17.48 14.68
N GLU A 215 -16.07 -18.04 15.83
CA GLU A 215 -17.12 -17.52 16.71
C GLU A 215 -16.87 -16.08 17.17
N ASP A 216 -15.60 -15.71 17.44
CA ASP A 216 -15.23 -14.35 17.80
C ASP A 216 -15.42 -13.39 16.62
N ILE A 217 -15.14 -13.85 15.39
CA ILE A 217 -15.28 -13.06 14.14
C ILE A 217 -16.75 -12.87 13.79
N ALA A 218 -17.56 -13.92 13.92
CA ALA A 218 -19.01 -13.88 13.74
C ALA A 218 -19.68 -12.90 14.72
N GLY A 219 -19.19 -12.83 15.96
CA GLY A 219 -19.69 -11.91 16.98
C GLY A 219 -19.29 -10.44 16.80
N TRP A 220 -18.48 -10.08 15.79
CA TRP A 220 -18.09 -8.69 15.58
C TRP A 220 -19.27 -7.86 15.04
N PRO A 221 -19.66 -6.76 15.72
CA PRO A 221 -20.69 -5.86 15.20
C PRO A 221 -20.32 -5.34 13.81
N GLN A 222 -21.32 -5.15 12.93
CA GLN A 222 -21.13 -4.68 11.53
C GLN A 222 -20.23 -3.45 11.45
N ASP A 223 -20.45 -2.49 12.34
CA ASP A 223 -19.72 -1.22 12.35
C ASP A 223 -18.27 -1.37 12.85
N MET A 224 -17.95 -2.48 13.52
CA MET A 224 -16.64 -2.78 14.09
C MET A 224 -15.85 -3.82 13.30
N PHE A 225 -16.50 -4.63 12.46
CA PHE A 225 -15.86 -5.70 11.69
C PHE A 225 -14.59 -5.23 10.97
N ARG A 226 -14.68 -4.11 10.24
CA ARG A 226 -13.53 -3.58 9.48
C ARG A 226 -12.35 -3.23 10.38
N LEU A 227 -12.62 -2.56 11.51
CA LEU A 227 -11.59 -2.17 12.46
C LEU A 227 -10.88 -3.42 13.03
N ARG A 228 -11.65 -4.45 13.38
CA ARG A 228 -11.12 -5.71 13.93
C ARG A 228 -10.32 -6.51 12.91
N ALA A 229 -10.86 -6.67 11.71
CA ALA A 229 -10.15 -7.33 10.61
C ALA A 229 -8.83 -6.63 10.31
N ARG A 230 -8.81 -5.29 10.35
CA ARG A 230 -7.60 -4.49 10.20
C ARG A 230 -6.61 -4.69 11.35
N GLU A 231 -7.06 -4.63 12.60
CA GLU A 231 -6.21 -4.86 13.78
C GLU A 231 -5.52 -6.23 13.68
N TYR A 232 -6.27 -7.25 13.26
CA TYR A 232 -5.74 -8.58 13.05
C TYR A 232 -4.72 -8.64 11.91
N ILE A 233 -5.06 -8.15 10.71
CA ILE A 233 -4.12 -8.11 9.56
C ILE A 233 -2.85 -7.34 9.92
N HIS A 234 -2.98 -6.21 10.61
CA HIS A 234 -1.83 -5.43 11.04
C HIS A 234 -0.92 -6.21 11.99
N SER A 235 -1.49 -7.01 12.91
CA SER A 235 -0.70 -7.86 13.82
C SER A 235 0.11 -8.94 13.12
N LEU A 236 -0.25 -9.29 11.88
CA LEU A 236 0.48 -10.28 11.08
C LEU A 236 1.64 -9.67 10.30
N LYS A 237 1.70 -8.34 10.10
CA LYS A 237 2.71 -7.69 9.25
C LYS A 237 4.15 -7.84 9.74
N ASP A 238 4.35 -8.09 11.03
CA ASP A 238 5.67 -8.24 11.64
C ASP A 238 6.26 -9.65 11.44
N PHE A 239 5.53 -10.56 10.78
CA PHE A 239 5.99 -11.91 10.47
C PHE A 239 6.45 -12.03 9.01
N PRO A 240 7.38 -12.95 8.69
CA PRO A 240 7.76 -13.25 7.32
C PRO A 240 6.64 -13.99 6.56
N LEU A 241 6.62 -13.89 5.22
CA LEU A 241 5.53 -14.43 4.40
C LEU A 241 5.39 -15.95 4.54
N HIS A 242 6.49 -16.69 4.72
CA HIS A 242 6.42 -18.15 4.93
C HIS A 242 5.61 -18.55 6.18
N ARG A 243 5.40 -17.62 7.13
CA ARG A 243 4.50 -17.79 8.29
C ARG A 243 3.09 -17.32 8.01
N ILE A 244 2.93 -16.27 7.21
CA ILE A 244 1.63 -15.63 6.93
C ILE A 244 0.85 -16.40 5.86
N GLU A 245 1.50 -16.85 4.79
CA GLU A 245 0.84 -17.52 3.67
C GLU A 245 0.05 -18.76 4.10
N PRO A 246 0.58 -19.68 4.94
CA PRO A 246 -0.21 -20.81 5.44
C PRO A 246 -1.43 -20.38 6.28
N ILE A 247 -1.34 -19.26 6.99
CA ILE A 247 -2.46 -18.68 7.76
C ILE A 247 -3.52 -18.16 6.79
N ALA A 248 -3.11 -17.39 5.78
CA ALA A 248 -4.01 -16.87 4.76
C ALA A 248 -4.72 -18.00 4.01
N ASP A 249 -3.97 -19.04 3.61
CA ASP A 249 -4.52 -20.25 2.97
C ASP A 249 -5.57 -20.93 3.85
N ALA A 250 -5.29 -21.10 5.14
CA ALA A 250 -6.24 -21.73 6.07
C ALA A 250 -7.53 -20.91 6.25
N ILE A 251 -7.42 -19.58 6.39
CA ILE A 251 -8.59 -18.70 6.54
C ILE A 251 -9.41 -18.68 5.24
N VAL A 252 -8.74 -18.62 4.08
CA VAL A 252 -9.41 -18.67 2.76
C VAL A 252 -10.12 -20.00 2.56
N ALA A 253 -9.48 -21.13 2.87
CA ALA A 253 -10.10 -22.45 2.77
C ALA A 253 -11.37 -22.56 3.63
N CYS A 254 -11.37 -21.95 4.82
CA CYS A 254 -12.56 -21.84 5.67
C CYS A 254 -13.70 -21.02 5.03
N ALA A 255 -13.37 -19.94 4.31
CA ALA A 255 -14.35 -19.07 3.67
C ALA A 255 -14.89 -19.61 2.33
N GLU A 256 -14.10 -20.37 1.58
CA GLU A 256 -14.44 -20.86 0.23
C GLU A 256 -15.33 -22.11 0.23
N MET A 257 -15.57 -22.73 1.39
CA MET A 257 -16.52 -23.84 1.54
C MET A 257 -17.97 -23.49 1.14
N ASN A 258 -18.26 -22.21 0.83
CA ASN A 258 -19.57 -21.69 0.42
C ASN A 258 -19.64 -21.14 -1.01
N GLY A 259 -18.67 -21.46 -1.89
CA GLY A 259 -18.78 -21.22 -3.34
C GLY A 259 -18.48 -19.79 -3.84
N SER A 260 -18.02 -18.89 -2.98
CA SER A 260 -17.50 -17.57 -3.39
C SER A 260 -15.96 -17.59 -3.41
N SER A 261 -15.36 -17.45 -4.59
CA SER A 261 -13.89 -17.36 -4.75
C SER A 261 -13.35 -16.15 -3.98
N ALA A 262 -12.54 -16.38 -2.95
CA ALA A 262 -11.85 -15.30 -2.24
C ALA A 262 -10.83 -14.62 -3.17
N ASN A 263 -10.42 -15.28 -4.25
CA ASN A 263 -9.42 -14.78 -5.20
C ASN A 263 -9.98 -13.86 -6.30
N GLU A 264 -11.30 -13.80 -6.56
CA GLU A 264 -11.86 -12.95 -7.62
C GLU A 264 -12.04 -11.46 -7.21
N GLY A 265 -11.69 -10.52 -8.09
CA GLY A 265 -11.77 -9.05 -7.91
C GLY A 265 -10.45 -8.38 -7.49
N ASP A 266 -10.36 -7.04 -7.61
CA ASP A 266 -9.14 -6.21 -7.40
C ASP A 266 -7.84 -6.83 -7.94
N SER A 267 -7.69 -6.73 -9.26
CA SER A 267 -6.56 -7.29 -9.97
C SER A 267 -5.33 -6.36 -9.90
N PHE A 268 -4.16 -6.93 -10.11
CA PHE A 268 -2.95 -6.20 -10.48
C PHE A 268 -2.94 -5.96 -11.99
N LEU A 269 -1.98 -5.18 -12.47
CA LEU A 269 -1.74 -5.03 -13.90
C LEU A 269 -1.46 -6.39 -14.55
N SER A 270 -1.85 -6.53 -15.82
CA SER A 270 -1.32 -7.56 -16.72
C SER A 270 0.00 -7.09 -17.34
N TRP A 271 0.80 -8.03 -17.87
CA TRP A 271 2.03 -7.65 -18.56
C TRP A 271 1.77 -6.89 -19.85
N GLU A 272 0.66 -7.19 -20.54
CA GLU A 272 0.22 -6.46 -21.72
C GLU A 272 -0.05 -4.97 -21.40
N GLU A 273 -0.70 -4.69 -20.27
CA GLU A 273 -0.95 -3.33 -19.81
C GLU A 273 0.33 -2.61 -19.36
N VAL A 274 1.24 -3.32 -18.67
CA VAL A 274 2.57 -2.78 -18.31
C VAL A 274 3.34 -2.39 -19.56
N GLU A 275 3.37 -3.24 -20.59
CA GLU A 275 4.01 -2.95 -21.86
C GLU A 275 3.37 -1.77 -22.59
N GLU A 276 2.03 -1.68 -22.58
CA GLU A 276 1.29 -0.56 -23.17
C GLU A 276 1.63 0.77 -22.48
N MET A 277 1.53 0.81 -21.15
CA MET A 277 1.89 1.99 -20.35
C MET A 277 3.35 2.38 -20.58
N SER A 278 4.25 1.41 -20.67
CA SER A 278 5.67 1.68 -20.93
C SER A 278 5.90 2.30 -22.31
N ARG A 279 5.20 1.81 -23.33
CA ARG A 279 5.22 2.42 -24.68
C ARG A 279 4.63 3.83 -24.66
N GLY A 280 3.65 4.09 -23.81
CA GLY A 280 3.06 5.42 -23.61
C GLY A 280 3.82 6.35 -22.66
N GLY A 281 5.04 6.01 -22.24
CA GLY A 281 5.92 6.92 -21.51
C GLY A 281 5.90 6.79 -19.98
N ILE A 282 5.21 5.79 -19.42
CA ILE A 282 5.31 5.47 -18.00
C ILE A 282 6.59 4.66 -17.75
N ASP A 283 7.36 5.07 -16.75
CA ASP A 283 8.53 4.31 -16.30
C ASP A 283 8.12 3.22 -15.30
N PHE A 284 8.88 2.14 -15.23
CA PHE A 284 8.65 1.05 -14.30
C PHE A 284 9.87 0.78 -13.45
N GLY A 285 9.64 0.60 -12.15
CA GLY A 285 10.63 0.17 -11.17
C GLY A 285 10.22 -1.14 -10.52
N SER A 286 11.09 -1.66 -9.66
CA SER A 286 10.80 -2.88 -8.90
C SER A 286 10.26 -2.56 -7.50
N HIS A 287 9.24 -3.30 -7.07
CA HIS A 287 8.76 -3.37 -5.69
C HIS A 287 8.98 -4.78 -5.10
N GLY A 288 10.01 -5.47 -5.57
CA GLY A 288 10.28 -6.86 -5.25
C GLY A 288 9.50 -7.86 -6.10
N MET A 289 9.67 -9.15 -5.77
CA MET A 289 8.92 -10.25 -6.34
C MET A 289 7.60 -10.45 -5.59
N SER A 290 7.65 -10.65 -4.28
CA SER A 290 6.50 -11.09 -3.49
C SER A 290 5.88 -10.00 -2.61
N HIS A 291 6.44 -8.79 -2.63
CA HIS A 291 6.11 -7.72 -1.67
C HIS A 291 6.45 -8.14 -0.20
N GLU A 292 7.48 -8.96 -0.02
CA GLU A 292 8.03 -9.25 1.31
C GLU A 292 8.92 -8.11 1.80
N ILE A 293 8.82 -7.80 3.10
CA ILE A 293 9.69 -6.82 3.73
C ILE A 293 11.13 -7.36 3.72
N LEU A 294 12.04 -6.64 3.06
CA LEU A 294 13.41 -7.14 2.83
C LEU A 294 14.17 -7.44 4.12
N THR A 295 13.91 -6.69 5.20
CA THR A 295 14.53 -6.91 6.52
C THR A 295 14.05 -8.18 7.22
N HIS A 296 13.04 -8.88 6.69
CA HIS A 296 12.61 -10.21 7.18
C HIS A 296 13.31 -11.36 6.44
N LEU A 297 14.09 -11.05 5.40
CA LEU A 297 14.70 -12.03 4.51
C LEU A 297 16.18 -12.23 4.83
N THR A 298 16.69 -13.39 4.43
CA THR A 298 18.13 -13.67 4.38
C THR A 298 18.69 -13.32 2.99
N GLY A 299 20.02 -13.35 2.83
CA GLY A 299 20.70 -12.93 1.59
C GLY A 299 20.13 -13.56 0.30
N ASP A 300 19.83 -14.86 0.28
CA ASP A 300 19.22 -15.50 -0.88
C ASP A 300 17.80 -15.01 -1.17
N GLY A 301 17.02 -14.75 -0.10
CA GLY A 301 15.68 -14.17 -0.20
C GLY A 301 15.72 -12.76 -0.77
N VAL A 302 16.58 -11.89 -0.22
CA VAL A 302 16.78 -10.53 -0.72
C VAL A 302 17.25 -10.53 -2.17
N ARG A 303 18.24 -11.36 -2.51
CA ARG A 303 18.73 -11.49 -3.88
C ARG A 303 17.61 -11.90 -4.84
N LYS A 304 16.73 -12.83 -4.45
CA LYS A 304 15.56 -13.20 -5.25
C LYS A 304 14.60 -12.04 -5.42
N GLU A 305 14.26 -11.33 -4.34
CA GLU A 305 13.36 -10.17 -4.42
C GLU A 305 13.93 -9.05 -5.30
N VAL A 306 15.24 -8.81 -5.24
CA VAL A 306 15.90 -7.67 -5.91
C VAL A 306 16.30 -7.97 -7.36
N VAL A 307 17.00 -9.09 -7.59
CA VAL A 307 17.60 -9.42 -8.89
C VAL A 307 16.55 -9.97 -9.85
N GLU A 308 15.71 -10.90 -9.39
CA GLU A 308 14.77 -11.57 -10.28
C GLU A 308 13.64 -10.64 -10.71
N SER A 309 13.17 -9.78 -9.79
CA SER A 309 12.16 -8.76 -10.12
C SER A 309 12.67 -7.81 -11.20
N LYS A 310 13.91 -7.33 -11.08
CA LYS A 310 14.57 -6.52 -12.09
C LYS A 310 14.59 -7.22 -13.44
N ARG A 311 15.13 -8.44 -13.47
CA ARG A 311 15.32 -9.24 -14.67
C ARG A 311 14.00 -9.42 -15.43
N ILE A 312 12.93 -9.79 -14.72
CA ILE A 312 11.61 -10.01 -15.32
C ILE A 312 11.04 -8.70 -15.89
N ILE A 313 11.11 -7.59 -15.14
CA ILE A 313 10.60 -6.31 -15.63
C ILE A 313 11.36 -5.88 -16.89
N GLU A 314 12.70 -5.92 -16.87
CA GLU A 314 13.53 -5.56 -18.02
C GLU A 314 13.24 -6.44 -19.25
N GLU A 315 13.04 -7.75 -19.05
CA GLU A 315 12.66 -8.69 -20.11
C GLU A 315 11.32 -8.30 -20.75
N LYS A 316 10.32 -7.96 -19.93
CA LYS A 316 8.97 -7.63 -20.37
C LYS A 316 8.90 -6.28 -21.08
N ILE A 317 9.46 -5.22 -20.49
CA ILE A 317 9.35 -3.87 -21.05
C ILE A 317 10.47 -3.51 -22.02
N ARG A 318 11.54 -4.33 -22.10
CA ARG A 318 12.73 -4.12 -22.94
C ARG A 318 13.42 -2.77 -22.71
N LYS A 319 13.43 -2.32 -21.45
CA LYS A 319 14.11 -1.10 -20.98
C LYS A 319 14.86 -1.42 -19.69
N LYS A 320 15.92 -0.66 -19.41
CA LYS A 320 16.68 -0.79 -18.15
C LYS A 320 15.81 -0.38 -16.97
N VAL A 321 15.85 -1.17 -15.91
CA VAL A 321 15.24 -0.86 -14.60
C VAL A 321 16.37 -0.51 -13.63
N TYR A 322 16.27 0.67 -13.04
CA TYR A 322 17.31 1.20 -12.15
C TYR A 322 16.73 1.86 -10.90
N ALA A 323 15.43 1.73 -10.67
CA ALA A 323 14.74 2.26 -9.50
C ALA A 323 14.03 1.14 -8.73
N PHE A 324 14.17 1.17 -7.40
CA PHE A 324 13.51 0.24 -6.48
C PHE A 324 12.67 0.99 -5.46
N SER A 325 11.52 0.44 -5.07
CA SER A 325 10.73 0.93 -3.94
C SER A 325 10.74 -0.14 -2.86
N TYR A 326 11.13 0.20 -1.63
CA TYR A 326 11.18 -0.79 -0.55
C TYR A 326 9.77 -1.13 -0.07
N PRO A 327 9.37 -2.41 -0.03
CA PRO A 327 8.09 -2.81 0.58
C PRO A 327 7.98 -2.26 2.01
N ASN A 328 6.90 -1.53 2.28
CA ASN A 328 6.65 -0.80 3.54
C ASN A 328 7.71 0.27 3.92
N GLY A 329 8.69 0.54 3.05
CA GLY A 329 9.80 1.46 3.29
C GLY A 329 10.91 0.90 4.19
N ASN A 330 10.90 -0.41 4.47
CA ASN A 330 11.88 -1.05 5.34
C ASN A 330 13.08 -1.57 4.53
N TYR A 331 14.28 -1.19 4.97
CA TYR A 331 15.54 -1.61 4.39
C TYR A 331 16.63 -1.68 5.46
N ASP A 332 17.70 -2.40 5.14
CA ASP A 332 18.92 -2.51 5.92
C ASP A 332 20.14 -2.45 4.97
N PRO A 333 21.38 -2.38 5.50
CA PRO A 333 22.58 -2.31 4.66
C PRO A 333 22.74 -3.48 3.69
N MET A 334 22.28 -4.68 4.06
CA MET A 334 22.36 -5.86 3.18
C MET A 334 21.44 -5.69 1.95
N ALA A 335 20.23 -5.18 2.15
CA ALA A 335 19.32 -4.88 1.05
C ALA A 335 19.86 -3.78 0.13
N GLN A 336 20.46 -2.73 0.70
CA GLN A 336 21.09 -1.64 -0.07
C GLN A 336 22.27 -2.15 -0.90
N GLU A 337 23.19 -2.91 -0.31
CA GLU A 337 24.33 -3.51 -1.02
C GLU A 337 23.85 -4.41 -2.17
N CYS A 338 22.82 -5.23 -1.93
CA CYS A 338 22.24 -6.08 -2.97
C CYS A 338 21.64 -5.27 -4.13
N LEU A 339 20.97 -4.15 -3.84
CA LEU A 339 20.44 -3.25 -4.87
C LEU A 339 21.55 -2.62 -5.72
N GLU A 340 22.60 -2.10 -5.07
CA GLU A 340 23.74 -1.48 -5.73
C GLU A 340 24.48 -2.48 -6.63
N GLU A 341 24.81 -3.67 -6.10
CA GLU A 341 25.44 -4.76 -6.87
C GLU A 341 24.59 -5.21 -8.07
N SER A 342 23.26 -5.11 -7.93
CA SER A 342 22.31 -5.45 -9.00
C SER A 342 22.11 -4.31 -10.01
N GLY A 343 22.81 -3.18 -9.83
CA GLY A 343 22.78 -2.03 -10.74
C GLY A 343 21.50 -1.21 -10.66
N TYR A 344 20.85 -1.17 -9.50
CA TYR A 344 19.90 -0.11 -9.20
C TYR A 344 20.67 1.19 -8.90
N ASP A 345 20.19 2.31 -9.45
CA ASP A 345 20.83 3.61 -9.31
C ASP A 345 20.17 4.44 -8.20
N ILE A 346 18.91 4.16 -7.88
CA ILE A 346 18.11 4.84 -6.85
C ILE A 346 17.10 3.90 -6.19
N ALA A 347 16.79 4.14 -4.91
CA ALA A 347 15.74 3.43 -4.18
C ALA A 347 14.91 4.36 -3.29
N PHE A 348 13.63 4.05 -3.11
CA PHE A 348 12.64 4.89 -2.43
C PHE A 348 12.11 4.23 -1.15
N GLY A 349 12.19 4.97 -0.05
CA GLY A 349 11.55 4.61 1.22
C GLY A 349 10.17 5.25 1.38
N THR A 350 9.64 5.21 2.61
CA THR A 350 8.35 5.84 2.99
C THR A 350 8.54 7.07 3.88
N CYS A 351 9.79 7.41 4.23
CA CYS A 351 10.13 8.60 5.01
C CYS A 351 9.67 9.87 4.31
N ARG A 352 8.86 10.68 5.01
CA ARG A 352 8.35 11.95 4.47
C ARG A 352 9.44 13.00 4.40
N GLY A 353 9.58 13.65 3.25
CA GLY A 353 10.48 14.78 3.08
C GLY A 353 10.70 15.17 1.61
N PHE A 354 11.68 16.05 1.40
CA PHE A 354 12.13 16.46 0.08
C PHE A 354 13.48 15.83 -0.24
N THR A 355 13.66 15.48 -1.51
CA THR A 355 14.92 14.96 -2.06
C THR A 355 15.80 16.11 -2.52
N ALA A 356 17.04 16.14 -2.03
CA ALA A 356 18.08 17.08 -2.45
C ALA A 356 19.18 16.36 -3.24
N PRO A 357 19.96 17.06 -4.10
CA PRO A 357 21.01 16.42 -4.91
C PRO A 357 22.14 15.75 -4.12
N GLY A 358 22.26 16.04 -2.82
CA GLY A 358 23.24 15.42 -1.92
C GLY A 358 22.65 14.36 -0.99
N ASP A 359 21.36 14.05 -1.10
CA ASP A 359 20.76 12.93 -0.36
C ASP A 359 21.31 11.59 -0.90
N ASP A 360 21.25 10.56 -0.07
CA ASP A 360 21.59 9.19 -0.47
C ASP A 360 20.59 8.69 -1.54
N PRO A 361 21.06 8.30 -2.74
CA PRO A 361 20.18 7.78 -3.78
C PRO A 361 19.45 6.49 -3.39
N MET A 362 19.92 5.74 -2.40
CA MET A 362 19.28 4.49 -1.93
C MET A 362 18.25 4.72 -0.81
N GLU A 363 18.01 5.97 -0.41
CA GLU A 363 17.09 6.33 0.69
C GLU A 363 16.17 7.49 0.34
N LEU A 364 15.64 7.51 -0.89
CA LEU A 364 14.83 8.62 -1.36
C LEU A 364 13.51 8.73 -0.61
N LYS A 365 13.20 9.95 -0.19
CA LYS A 365 12.03 10.31 0.61
C LYS A 365 10.80 10.43 -0.28
N ARG A 366 9.63 10.08 0.26
CA ARG A 366 8.34 10.18 -0.44
C ARG A 366 7.24 10.71 0.46
N VAL A 367 6.25 11.38 -0.13
CA VAL A 367 5.03 11.79 0.57
C VAL A 367 3.91 10.82 0.17
N ASN A 368 3.45 10.02 1.13
CA ASN A 368 2.25 9.18 0.94
C ASN A 368 1.02 10.05 0.72
N LEU A 369 0.19 9.69 -0.26
CA LEU A 369 -1.04 10.40 -0.58
C LEU A 369 -2.23 9.47 -0.51
N HIS A 370 -3.25 9.92 0.21
CA HIS A 370 -4.55 9.26 0.29
C HIS A 370 -5.67 10.28 0.44
N GLU A 371 -6.88 9.86 0.08
CA GLU A 371 -8.06 10.72 -0.04
C GLU A 371 -8.24 11.58 1.20
N ASP A 372 -8.31 10.99 2.40
CA ASP A 372 -8.56 11.71 3.66
C ASP A 372 -7.66 12.92 3.92
N MET A 373 -6.43 12.91 3.40
CA MET A 373 -5.47 14.01 3.59
C MET A 373 -5.40 14.99 2.42
N THR A 374 -5.93 14.66 1.23
CA THR A 374 -5.62 15.40 -0.01
C THR A 374 -6.82 15.70 -0.91
N ARG A 375 -8.06 15.52 -0.43
CA ARG A 375 -9.33 15.76 -1.18
C ARG A 375 -9.45 17.12 -1.87
N GLU A 376 -8.79 18.15 -1.32
CA GLU A 376 -8.86 19.53 -1.83
C GLU A 376 -7.45 20.07 -2.09
N VAL A 377 -7.29 20.96 -3.07
CA VAL A 377 -5.99 21.57 -3.41
C VAL A 377 -5.26 22.16 -2.18
N PRO A 378 -5.90 22.91 -1.26
CA PRO A 378 -5.21 23.42 -0.07
C PRO A 378 -4.64 22.30 0.81
N MET A 379 -5.42 21.24 1.02
CA MET A 379 -5.03 20.07 1.80
C MET A 379 -3.91 19.28 1.11
N PHE A 380 -4.04 19.07 -0.20
CA PHE A 380 -3.01 18.44 -1.02
C PHE A 380 -1.69 19.20 -0.92
N LEU A 381 -1.72 20.52 -1.13
CA LEU A 381 -0.50 21.32 -1.14
C LEU A 381 0.16 21.43 0.23
N SER A 382 -0.63 21.65 1.29
CA SER A 382 -0.11 21.65 2.66
C SER A 382 0.44 20.29 3.06
N SER A 383 -0.17 19.20 2.57
CA SER A 383 0.31 17.83 2.78
C SER A 383 1.64 17.58 2.08
N ILE A 384 1.78 17.86 0.78
CA ILE A 384 3.06 17.64 0.09
C ILE A 384 4.19 18.53 0.63
N LEU A 385 3.85 19.65 1.27
CA LEU A 385 4.82 20.57 1.88
C LEU A 385 5.10 20.31 3.36
N GLY A 386 4.42 19.38 4.01
CA GLY A 386 4.66 19.10 5.43
C GLY A 386 4.13 20.17 6.39
N MET A 387 3.12 20.96 5.98
CA MET A 387 2.59 22.07 6.78
C MET A 387 1.46 21.68 7.74
N ILE A 388 0.86 20.49 7.56
CA ILE A 388 -0.28 19.98 8.35
C ILE A 388 -0.19 18.47 8.63
#